data_AF-A0A822C085-F1
#
_entry.id   AF-A0A822C085-F1
#
_cell.length_a   1.000
_cell.length_b   1.000
_cell.length_c   1.000
_cell.angle_alpha   90.00
_cell.angle_beta   90.00
_cell.angle_gamma   90.00
#
_symmetry.space_group_name_H-M   'P 1'
#
loop_
_entity.id
_entity.type
_entity.pdbx_description
1 polymer ?
#
loop_
_entity_poly.entity_id
_entity_poly.type
_entity_poly.pdbx_seq_one_letter_code
_entity_poly.pdbx_strand_id
1 'polypeptide(L)'
;MLGYNMLYPYIDDLVDCNDINQEAKVDFAKIFHDRLLIGEPTYDPQVHFDGKQSNVTELNLPSSLQTQDNRIVKIFDMVKFIENDWKRGGEYESVYMGLTTIHEAQMKSTLQHARTEDGYAPTMTQIEQISAEKGGASLIAAGFILEGRLTRGKMAYLEYVGFGLQLIDDLQDLKEDMKNNHRTIFTQALAEGRTLDAPTARLIQYCYCAPEYEKFINDQHTVSDGETDVTSAEYVRVLMMMFSVLLILEAANRLRRYYSKGFYRELSSLSPLRFHHLRLAHIEKTIWRIVQKQWFG
;
A
#
# COMPACT_ATOMS: atom_id res chain seq x y z
N MET A 1 -7.37 12.31 6.02
CA MET A 1 -6.47 11.88 4.89
C MET A 1 -5.03 12.38 5.05
N LEU A 2 -4.78 13.67 5.35
CA LEU A 2 -3.41 14.21 5.47
C LEU A 2 -2.54 13.46 6.48
N GLY A 3 -3.09 13.13 7.66
CA GLY A 3 -2.37 12.38 8.70
C GLY A 3 -1.84 11.03 8.25
N TYR A 4 -2.64 10.24 7.54
CA TYR A 4 -2.23 8.92 7.05
C TYR A 4 -1.22 8.98 5.91
N ASN A 5 -1.44 9.88 4.94
CA ASN A 5 -0.49 10.08 3.85
C ASN A 5 0.88 10.57 4.35
N MET A 6 0.92 11.24 5.50
CA MET A 6 2.15 11.59 6.20
C MET A 6 2.70 10.45 7.06
N LEU A 7 1.84 9.66 7.72
CA LEU A 7 2.23 8.58 8.61
C LEU A 7 2.87 7.41 7.87
N TYR A 8 2.28 7.01 6.73
CA TYR A 8 2.66 5.79 6.02
C TYR A 8 4.14 5.78 5.59
N PRO A 9 4.69 6.83 4.94
CA PRO A 9 6.11 6.85 4.58
C PRO A 9 7.05 6.79 5.79
N TYR A 10 6.67 7.43 6.91
CA TYR A 10 7.52 7.48 8.10
C TYR A 10 7.64 6.14 8.81
N ILE A 11 6.59 5.32 8.77
CA ILE A 11 6.63 3.95 9.28
C ILE A 11 7.42 3.05 8.33
N ASP A 12 7.12 3.11 7.03
CA ASP A 12 7.74 2.25 6.02
C ASP A 12 9.28 2.45 6.00
N ASP A 13 9.72 3.71 5.96
CA ASP A 13 11.14 4.07 6.04
C ASP A 13 11.81 3.61 7.37
N LEU A 14 11.07 3.24 8.42
CA LEU A 14 11.64 2.78 9.71
C LEU A 14 11.73 1.25 9.71
N VAL A 15 10.68 0.61 9.21
CA VAL A 15 10.59 -0.85 9.06
C VAL A 15 11.60 -1.35 8.01
N ASP A 16 11.75 -0.63 6.90
CA ASP A 16 12.56 -1.06 5.75
C ASP A 16 14.02 -0.53 5.79
N CYS A 17 14.36 0.35 6.72
CA CYS A 17 15.72 0.87 6.84
C CYS A 17 16.70 -0.23 7.27
N ASN A 18 17.76 -0.44 6.48
CA ASN A 18 18.83 -1.39 6.78
C ASN A 18 19.78 -0.91 7.88
N ASP A 19 19.80 0.39 8.18
CA ASP A 19 20.66 0.98 9.21
C ASP A 19 20.05 0.86 10.62
N ILE A 20 18.77 0.50 10.71
CA ILE A 20 18.09 0.24 11.98
C ILE A 20 18.25 -1.23 12.32
N ASN A 21 18.81 -1.51 13.51
CA ASN A 21 19.04 -2.88 13.95
C ASN A 21 17.72 -3.62 14.24
N GLN A 22 17.80 -4.95 14.26
CA GLN A 22 16.60 -5.79 14.41
C GLN A 22 15.89 -5.61 15.76
N GLU A 23 16.64 -5.37 16.84
CA GLU A 23 16.09 -5.13 18.17
C GLU A 23 15.23 -3.86 18.18
N ALA A 24 15.73 -2.76 17.59
CA ALA A 24 15.00 -1.52 17.42
C ALA A 24 13.73 -1.71 16.58
N LYS A 25 13.77 -2.50 15.51
CA LYS A 25 12.55 -2.79 14.71
C LYS A 25 11.50 -3.54 15.52
N VAL A 26 11.92 -4.53 16.32
CA VAL A 26 11.02 -5.30 17.20
C VAL A 26 10.44 -4.42 18.30
N ASP A 27 11.26 -3.60 18.94
CA ASP A 27 10.80 -2.68 19.98
C ASP A 27 9.84 -1.63 19.40
N PHE A 28 10.16 -1.06 18.23
CA PHE A 28 9.27 -0.14 17.54
C PHE A 28 7.94 -0.80 17.21
N ALA A 29 7.97 -2.01 16.67
CA ALA A 29 6.78 -2.77 16.30
C ALA A 29 5.83 -2.90 17.49
N LYS A 30 6.38 -3.24 18.66
CA LYS A 30 5.61 -3.40 19.90
C LYS A 30 5.03 -2.08 20.39
N ILE A 31 5.86 -1.05 20.57
CA ILE A 31 5.38 0.22 21.13
C ILE A 31 4.37 0.91 20.21
N PHE A 32 4.54 0.79 18.90
CA PHE A 32 3.66 1.42 17.94
C PHE A 32 2.33 0.67 17.83
N HIS A 33 2.36 -0.66 17.88
CA HIS A 33 1.16 -1.47 18.01
C HIS A 33 0.35 -1.10 19.27
N ASP A 34 1.00 -0.99 20.43
CA ASP A 34 0.34 -0.58 21.67
C ASP A 34 -0.22 0.85 21.58
N ARG A 35 0.53 1.76 20.95
CA ARG A 35 0.08 3.14 20.67
C ARG A 35 -1.17 3.19 19.82
N LEU A 36 -1.30 2.31 18.83
CA LEU A 36 -2.44 2.25 17.93
C LEU A 36 -3.66 1.62 18.60
N LEU A 37 -3.49 0.53 19.36
CA LEU A 37 -4.59 -0.16 20.04
C LEU A 37 -5.09 0.60 21.27
N ILE A 38 -4.19 0.99 22.16
CA ILE A 38 -4.54 1.50 23.50
C ILE A 38 -4.66 3.03 23.46
N GLY A 39 -3.87 3.69 22.62
CA GLY A 39 -3.71 5.14 22.64
C GLY A 39 -2.63 5.60 23.62
N GLU A 40 -2.52 6.91 23.83
CA GLU A 40 -1.66 7.48 24.87
C GLU A 40 -2.47 7.76 26.14
N PRO A 41 -1.92 7.51 27.35
CA PRO A 41 -2.58 7.87 28.60
C PRO A 41 -2.88 9.38 28.71
N THR A 42 -2.09 10.20 28.03
CA THR A 42 -2.18 11.66 27.98
C THR A 42 -3.09 12.18 26.88
N TYR A 43 -3.81 11.31 26.17
CA TYR A 43 -4.77 11.71 25.14
C TYR A 43 -5.92 12.52 25.77
N ASP A 44 -5.96 13.82 25.49
CA ASP A 44 -7.08 14.70 25.81
C ASP A 44 -7.83 15.08 24.51
N PRO A 45 -9.05 14.58 24.30
CA PRO A 45 -9.82 14.85 23.09
C PRO A 45 -10.25 16.33 22.95
N GLN A 46 -10.09 17.16 23.99
CA GLN A 46 -10.45 18.58 23.99
C GLN A 46 -9.30 19.50 23.57
N VAL A 47 -8.05 19.01 23.48
CA VAL A 47 -6.91 19.82 23.09
C VAL A 47 -6.72 19.79 21.57
N HIS A 48 -6.63 20.98 20.94
CA HIS A 48 -6.33 21.09 19.52
C HIS A 48 -4.89 20.65 19.25
N PHE A 49 -4.68 19.79 18.24
CA PHE A 49 -3.35 19.32 17.87
C PHE A 49 -2.49 20.47 17.29
N ASP A 50 -1.30 20.71 17.87
CA ASP A 50 -0.35 21.76 17.43
C ASP A 50 1.00 21.20 16.91
N GLY A 51 1.13 19.87 16.86
CA GLY A 51 2.34 19.18 16.40
C GLY A 51 3.54 19.24 17.34
N LYS A 52 3.34 19.57 18.63
CA LYS A 52 4.40 19.62 19.66
C LYS A 52 4.05 18.86 20.94
N GLN A 53 3.07 17.97 20.88
CA GLN A 53 2.46 17.39 22.08
C GLN A 53 3.12 16.12 22.58
N SER A 54 3.95 15.44 21.78
CA SER A 54 4.65 14.23 22.22
C SER A 54 6.05 14.58 22.72
N ASN A 55 6.29 14.37 24.01
CA ASN A 55 7.59 14.55 24.62
C ASN A 55 8.37 13.22 24.63
N VAL A 56 9.58 13.20 24.07
CA VAL A 56 10.47 12.02 24.07
C VAL A 56 10.65 11.43 25.46
N THR A 57 10.75 12.29 26.49
CA THR A 57 10.94 11.83 27.88
C THR A 57 9.72 11.15 28.48
N GLU A 58 8.52 11.39 27.94
CA GLU A 58 7.27 10.75 28.39
C GLU A 58 7.03 9.39 27.72
N LEU A 59 7.59 9.19 26.51
CA LEU A 59 7.44 7.93 25.75
C LEU A 59 8.23 6.76 26.35
N ASN A 60 9.17 7.02 27.27
CA ASN A 60 10.00 6.02 27.93
C ASN A 60 10.55 4.95 26.97
N LEU A 61 11.14 5.40 25.86
CA LEU A 61 11.57 4.52 24.78
C LEU A 61 12.70 3.57 25.23
N PRO A 62 12.67 2.29 24.81
CA PRO A 62 13.79 1.37 24.96
C PRO A 62 15.12 1.95 24.45
N SER A 63 16.24 1.50 25.02
CA SER A 63 17.58 1.97 24.61
C SER A 63 17.87 1.75 23.13
N SER A 64 17.32 0.68 22.54
CA SER A 64 17.42 0.37 21.11
C SER A 64 16.83 1.47 20.21
N LEU A 65 15.86 2.23 20.72
CA LEU A 65 15.09 3.24 19.98
C LEU A 65 15.56 4.68 20.23
N GLN A 66 16.49 4.90 21.15
CA GLN A 66 16.93 6.26 21.52
C GLN A 66 17.49 7.05 20.34
N THR A 67 18.13 6.39 19.37
CA THR A 67 18.66 7.06 18.17
C THR A 67 17.56 7.48 17.17
N GLN A 68 16.34 6.98 17.35
CA GLN A 68 15.18 7.22 16.50
C GLN A 68 14.08 8.03 17.23
N ASP A 69 14.38 8.56 18.41
CA ASP A 69 13.44 9.23 19.31
C ASP A 69 12.59 10.32 18.63
N ASN A 70 13.25 11.24 17.93
CA ASN A 70 12.62 12.35 17.22
C ASN A 70 11.71 11.88 16.09
N ARG A 71 12.05 10.74 15.48
CA ARG A 71 11.27 10.14 14.42
C ARG A 71 10.03 9.45 14.98
N ILE A 72 10.17 8.72 16.08
CA ILE A 72 9.06 8.06 16.77
C ILE A 72 8.07 9.10 17.31
N VAL A 73 8.57 10.20 17.89
CA VAL A 73 7.73 11.33 18.31
C VAL A 73 6.87 11.85 17.15
N LYS A 74 7.44 12.04 15.96
CA LYS A 74 6.68 12.48 14.79
C LYS A 74 5.61 11.47 14.38
N ILE A 75 5.93 10.18 14.41
CA ILE A 75 4.97 9.10 14.13
C ILE A 75 3.81 9.16 15.12
N PHE A 76 4.09 9.32 16.41
CA PHE A 76 3.06 9.41 17.47
C PHE A 76 2.22 10.68 17.34
N ASP A 77 2.85 11.81 17.01
CA ASP A 77 2.16 13.07 16.70
C ASP A 77 1.24 12.95 15.49
N MET A 78 1.64 12.22 14.44
CA MET A 78 0.75 11.93 13.31
C MET A 78 -0.46 11.08 13.71
N VAL A 79 -0.29 10.14 14.64
CA VAL A 79 -1.43 9.40 15.23
C VAL A 79 -2.35 10.34 16.01
N LYS A 80 -1.81 11.30 16.77
CA LYS A 80 -2.61 12.34 17.44
C LYS A 80 -3.38 13.21 16.45
N PHE A 81 -2.78 13.54 15.31
CA PHE A 81 -3.48 14.25 14.24
C PHE A 81 -4.65 13.43 13.69
N ILE A 82 -4.48 12.12 13.49
CA ILE A 82 -5.58 11.22 13.10
C ILE A 82 -6.67 11.18 14.20
N GLU A 83 -6.27 11.17 15.48
CA GLU A 83 -7.19 11.19 16.63
C GLU A 83 -7.99 12.48 16.78
N ASN A 84 -7.58 13.56 16.10
CA ASN A 84 -8.35 14.80 16.04
C ASN A 84 -9.54 14.65 15.10
N ASP A 85 -9.34 13.98 13.96
CA ASP A 85 -10.37 13.72 12.96
C ASP A 85 -11.28 12.55 13.36
N TRP A 86 -10.70 11.52 13.99
CA TRP A 86 -11.37 10.28 14.38
C TRP A 86 -11.18 10.06 15.88
N LYS A 87 -12.19 10.28 16.71
CA LYS A 87 -12.03 10.10 18.16
C LYS A 87 -11.88 8.61 18.52
N ARG A 88 -11.03 8.30 19.50
CA ARG A 88 -10.85 6.92 19.99
C ARG A 88 -12.12 6.37 20.64
N GLY A 89 -12.35 5.07 20.43
CA GLY A 89 -13.46 4.32 21.01
C GLY A 89 -14.79 4.54 20.28
N GLY A 90 -15.75 3.67 20.58
CA GLY A 90 -17.08 3.74 19.99
C GLY A 90 -17.06 3.47 18.49
N GLU A 91 -17.46 4.47 17.69
CA GLU A 91 -17.76 4.26 16.28
C GLU A 91 -16.56 4.23 15.32
N TYR A 92 -15.39 4.68 15.76
CA TYR A 92 -14.18 4.79 14.93
C TYR A 92 -13.09 3.80 15.32
N GLU A 93 -13.40 2.79 16.14
CA GLU A 93 -12.46 1.72 16.51
C GLU A 93 -11.85 1.04 15.28
N SER A 94 -12.63 0.90 14.20
CA SER A 94 -12.19 0.37 12.91
C SER A 94 -11.05 1.15 12.25
N VAL A 95 -10.93 2.47 12.50
CA VAL A 95 -9.80 3.28 12.01
C VAL A 95 -8.49 2.79 12.63
N TYR A 96 -8.48 2.59 13.95
CA TYR A 96 -7.31 2.13 14.68
C TYR A 96 -7.03 0.66 14.44
N MET A 97 -8.05 -0.18 14.31
CA MET A 97 -7.88 -1.56 13.86
C MET A 97 -7.20 -1.59 12.49
N GLY A 98 -7.67 -0.78 11.53
CA GLY A 98 -7.06 -0.69 10.20
C GLY A 98 -5.59 -0.26 10.26
N LEU A 99 -5.27 0.78 11.04
CA LEU A 99 -3.88 1.23 11.27
C LEU A 99 -3.02 0.13 11.90
N THR A 100 -3.54 -0.61 12.88
CA THR A 100 -2.83 -1.73 13.50
C THR A 100 -2.60 -2.84 12.49
N THR A 101 -3.60 -3.21 11.69
CA THR A 101 -3.48 -4.28 10.69
C THR A 101 -2.45 -3.96 9.62
N ILE A 102 -2.38 -2.73 9.10
CA ILE A 102 -1.33 -2.38 8.13
C ILE A 102 0.06 -2.38 8.78
N HIS A 103 0.19 -1.92 10.02
CA HIS A 103 1.46 -2.01 10.75
C HIS A 103 1.92 -3.46 10.94
N GLU A 104 1.02 -4.36 11.36
CA GLU A 104 1.32 -5.79 11.47
C GLU A 104 1.73 -6.40 10.13
N ALA A 105 1.03 -6.03 9.05
CA ALA A 105 1.35 -6.51 7.71
C ALA A 105 2.72 -6.00 7.22
N GLN A 106 3.08 -4.75 7.50
CA GLN A 106 4.42 -4.20 7.23
C GLN A 106 5.51 -4.93 8.02
N MET A 107 5.27 -5.21 9.30
CA MET A 107 6.22 -6.00 10.10
C MET A 107 6.38 -7.41 9.55
N LYS A 108 5.28 -8.04 9.10
CA LYS A 108 5.33 -9.35 8.45
C LYS A 108 6.05 -9.31 7.10
N SER A 109 5.96 -8.23 6.33
CA SER A 109 6.66 -8.10 5.04
C SER A 109 8.18 -8.13 5.16
N THR A 110 8.74 -7.82 6.33
CA THR A 110 10.18 -8.01 6.58
C THR A 110 10.66 -9.45 6.38
N LEU A 111 9.76 -10.45 6.45
CA LEU A 111 10.06 -11.84 6.10
C LEU A 111 10.44 -12.00 4.62
N GLN A 112 9.96 -11.12 3.73
CA GLN A 112 10.39 -11.09 2.33
C GLN A 112 11.81 -10.52 2.18
N HIS A 113 12.29 -9.75 3.17
CA HIS A 113 13.62 -9.14 3.22
C HIS A 113 14.67 -9.99 3.97
N ALA A 114 14.23 -10.98 4.76
CA ALA A 114 15.14 -11.80 5.56
C ALA A 114 16.23 -12.46 4.71
N ARG A 115 17.47 -12.45 5.18
CA ARG A 115 18.60 -12.99 4.43
C ARG A 115 18.53 -14.52 4.42
N THR A 116 19.13 -15.14 3.40
CA THR A 116 19.25 -16.60 3.33
C THR A 116 19.98 -17.16 4.56
N GLU A 117 20.89 -16.38 5.13
CA GLU A 117 21.65 -16.69 6.35
C GLU A 117 20.76 -16.77 7.61
N ASP A 118 19.60 -16.12 7.60
CA ASP A 118 18.62 -16.14 8.71
C ASP A 118 17.82 -17.46 8.75
N GLY A 119 18.10 -18.40 7.84
CA GLY A 119 17.45 -19.71 7.78
C GLY A 119 16.00 -19.69 7.31
N TYR A 120 15.50 -18.53 6.90
CA TYR A 120 14.13 -18.36 6.41
C TYR A 120 14.11 -18.27 4.87
N ALA A 121 13.33 -19.15 4.24
CA ALA A 121 13.11 -19.19 2.80
C ALA A 121 11.59 -19.29 2.52
N PRO A 122 10.90 -18.17 2.25
CA PRO A 122 9.47 -18.20 2.02
C PRO A 122 9.15 -18.92 0.72
N THR A 123 8.11 -19.75 0.75
CA THR A 123 7.51 -20.34 -0.44
C THR A 123 6.82 -19.27 -1.30
N MET A 124 6.57 -19.58 -2.57
CA MET A 124 5.84 -18.68 -3.47
C MET A 124 4.46 -18.27 -2.91
N THR A 125 3.73 -19.22 -2.32
CA THR A 125 2.43 -18.96 -1.69
C THR A 125 2.54 -18.02 -0.48
N GLN A 126 3.62 -18.14 0.31
CA GLN A 126 3.85 -17.21 1.43
C GLN A 126 4.19 -15.81 0.93
N ILE A 127 4.98 -15.68 -0.16
CA ILE A 127 5.26 -14.39 -0.79
C ILE A 127 3.96 -13.74 -1.26
N GLU A 128 3.11 -14.49 -1.98
CA GLU A 128 1.80 -14.04 -2.44
C GLU A 128 0.90 -13.58 -1.29
N GLN A 129 0.83 -14.37 -0.22
CA GLN A 129 0.01 -14.05 0.95
C GLN A 129 0.50 -12.78 1.67
N ILE A 130 1.81 -12.61 1.84
CA ILE A 130 2.37 -11.43 2.49
C ILE A 130 2.09 -10.17 1.65
N SER A 131 2.28 -10.25 0.33
CA SER A 131 1.96 -9.13 -0.58
C SER A 131 0.46 -8.79 -0.57
N ALA A 132 -0.42 -9.80 -0.51
CA ALA A 132 -1.86 -9.59 -0.41
C ALA A 132 -2.26 -8.92 0.92
N GLU A 133 -1.71 -9.38 2.04
CA GLU A 133 -1.97 -8.82 3.35
C GLU A 133 -1.47 -7.37 3.46
N LYS A 134 -0.23 -7.07 3.02
CA LYS A 134 0.32 -5.70 3.04
C LYS A 134 -0.48 -4.77 2.14
N GLY A 135 -0.68 -5.16 0.88
CA GLY A 135 -1.40 -4.35 -0.09
C GLY A 135 -2.86 -4.11 0.32
N GLY A 136 -3.56 -5.16 0.73
CA GLY A 136 -4.96 -5.08 1.12
C GLY A 136 -5.18 -4.28 2.40
N ALA A 137 -4.35 -4.51 3.43
CA ALA A 137 -4.42 -3.74 4.67
C ALA A 137 -4.19 -2.23 4.43
N SER A 138 -3.30 -1.87 3.50
CA SER A 138 -3.01 -0.47 3.17
C SER A 138 -4.23 0.27 2.65
N LEU A 139 -4.98 -0.32 1.70
CA LEU A 139 -6.19 0.29 1.17
C LEU A 139 -7.38 0.22 2.13
N ILE A 140 -7.51 -0.84 2.92
CA ILE A 140 -8.55 -0.93 3.95
C ILE A 140 -8.33 0.15 5.03
N ALA A 141 -7.09 0.32 5.51
CA ALA A 141 -6.74 1.37 6.46
C ALA A 141 -7.04 2.76 5.87
N ALA A 142 -6.64 3.01 4.62
CA ALA A 142 -6.98 4.25 3.93
C ALA A 142 -8.50 4.46 3.83
N GLY A 143 -9.26 3.41 3.51
CA GLY A 143 -10.72 3.45 3.45
C GLY A 143 -11.35 3.82 4.79
N PHE A 144 -10.91 3.22 5.91
CA PHE A 144 -11.38 3.60 7.23
C PHE A 144 -11.01 5.05 7.60
N ILE A 145 -9.83 5.53 7.20
CA ILE A 145 -9.41 6.91 7.47
C ILE A 145 -10.18 7.94 6.63
N LEU A 146 -10.80 7.52 5.53
CA LEU A 146 -11.65 8.37 4.70
C LEU A 146 -13.10 8.39 5.17
N GLU A 147 -13.62 7.26 5.60
CA GLU A 147 -15.07 7.08 5.82
C GLU A 147 -15.45 6.68 7.24
N GLY A 148 -14.48 6.41 8.11
CA GLY A 148 -14.65 5.90 9.47
C GLY A 148 -15.08 4.42 9.51
N ARG A 149 -15.94 4.01 8.58
CA ARG A 149 -16.52 2.66 8.48
C ARG A 149 -16.54 2.16 7.03
N LEU A 150 -16.49 0.84 6.86
CA LEU A 150 -16.52 0.19 5.55
C LEU A 150 -17.49 -1.00 5.59
N THR A 151 -18.19 -1.25 4.48
CA THR A 151 -18.97 -2.48 4.29
C THR A 151 -18.05 -3.65 3.94
N ARG A 152 -18.56 -4.89 4.07
CA ARG A 152 -17.79 -6.09 3.72
C ARG A 152 -17.38 -6.10 2.24
N GLY A 153 -18.30 -5.79 1.33
CA GLY A 153 -18.01 -5.71 -0.09
C GLY A 153 -16.99 -4.63 -0.43
N LYS A 154 -16.99 -3.50 0.29
CA LYS A 154 -15.97 -2.46 0.12
C LYS A 154 -14.60 -2.90 0.64
N MET A 155 -14.54 -3.56 1.79
CA MET A 155 -13.28 -4.14 2.28
C MET A 155 -12.72 -5.18 1.31
N ALA A 156 -13.54 -6.10 0.80
CA ALA A 156 -13.11 -7.11 -0.17
C ALA A 156 -12.58 -6.48 -1.48
N TYR A 157 -13.24 -5.43 -1.96
CA TYR A 157 -12.76 -4.71 -3.14
C TYR A 157 -11.45 -3.94 -2.89
N LEU A 158 -11.34 -3.27 -1.74
CA LEU A 158 -10.09 -2.59 -1.35
C LEU A 158 -8.94 -3.59 -1.15
N GLU A 159 -9.20 -4.76 -0.57
CA GLU A 159 -8.23 -5.84 -0.45
C GLU A 159 -7.74 -6.30 -1.84
N TYR A 160 -8.67 -6.57 -2.75
CA TYR A 160 -8.38 -6.97 -4.12
C TYR A 160 -7.55 -5.93 -4.87
N VAL A 161 -7.96 -4.65 -4.83
CA VAL A 161 -7.22 -3.55 -5.46
C VAL A 161 -5.84 -3.39 -4.81
N GLY A 162 -5.77 -3.50 -3.48
CA GLY A 162 -4.55 -3.33 -2.70
C GLY A 162 -3.49 -4.36 -3.05
N PHE A 163 -3.88 -5.64 -3.17
CA PHE A 163 -2.98 -6.68 -3.64
C PHE A 163 -2.47 -6.39 -5.07
N GLY A 164 -3.35 -5.94 -5.97
CA GLY A 164 -2.95 -5.56 -7.33
C GLY A 164 -1.93 -4.44 -7.36
N LEU A 165 -2.11 -3.40 -6.54
CA LEU A 165 -1.15 -2.29 -6.42
C LEU A 165 0.18 -2.75 -5.84
N GLN A 166 0.17 -3.59 -4.79
CA GLN A 166 1.41 -4.15 -4.23
C GLN A 166 2.23 -4.92 -5.26
N LEU A 167 1.58 -5.69 -6.14
CA LEU A 167 2.27 -6.38 -7.23
C LEU A 167 2.80 -5.43 -8.31
N ILE A 168 2.14 -4.30 -8.54
CA ILE A 168 2.64 -3.27 -9.46
C ILE A 168 3.89 -2.62 -8.87
N ASP A 169 3.88 -2.30 -7.58
CA ASP A 169 5.03 -1.73 -6.86
C ASP A 169 6.23 -2.70 -6.90
N ASP A 170 6.03 -3.98 -6.56
CA ASP A 170 7.07 -5.03 -6.64
C ASP A 170 7.66 -5.17 -8.07
N LEU A 171 6.85 -4.96 -9.11
CA LEU A 171 7.33 -4.94 -10.49
C LEU A 171 8.13 -3.67 -10.80
N GLN A 172 7.68 -2.50 -10.34
CA GLN A 172 8.36 -1.23 -10.56
C GLN A 172 9.71 -1.16 -9.84
N ASP A 173 9.79 -1.77 -8.65
CA ASP A 173 10.96 -1.76 -7.76
C ASP A 173 11.89 -2.96 -7.92
N LEU A 174 11.60 -3.85 -8.89
CA LEU A 174 12.36 -5.07 -9.17
C LEU A 174 13.89 -4.93 -9.07
N LYS A 175 14.46 -3.84 -9.61
CA LYS A 175 15.92 -3.62 -9.59
C LYS A 175 16.45 -3.36 -8.19
N GLU A 176 15.73 -2.58 -7.39
CA GLU A 176 16.10 -2.27 -6.00
C GLU A 176 15.88 -3.50 -5.11
N ASP A 177 14.78 -4.22 -5.32
CA ASP A 177 14.51 -5.48 -4.62
C ASP A 177 15.59 -6.54 -4.89
N MET A 178 16.00 -6.70 -6.16
CA MET A 178 17.11 -7.60 -6.50
C MET A 178 18.42 -7.18 -5.81
N LYS A 179 18.69 -5.88 -5.72
CA LYS A 179 19.90 -5.35 -5.09
C LYS A 179 19.91 -5.58 -3.58
N ASN A 180 18.74 -5.52 -2.95
CA ASN A 180 18.56 -5.73 -1.51
C ASN A 180 18.23 -7.18 -1.14
N ASN A 181 18.21 -8.11 -2.12
CA ASN A 181 17.83 -9.51 -1.96
C ASN A 181 16.40 -9.71 -1.44
N HIS A 182 15.50 -8.78 -1.73
CA HIS A 182 14.08 -8.92 -1.40
C HIS A 182 13.41 -9.97 -2.29
N ARG A 183 12.53 -10.76 -1.69
CA ARG A 183 11.85 -11.89 -2.34
C ARG A 183 10.41 -11.54 -2.65
N THR A 184 10.20 -11.08 -3.88
CA THR A 184 8.90 -10.80 -4.48
C THR A 184 8.58 -11.85 -5.54
N ILE A 185 7.35 -11.82 -6.05
CA ILE A 185 6.92 -12.68 -7.16
C ILE A 185 7.86 -12.55 -8.37
N PHE A 186 8.34 -11.33 -8.63
CA PHE A 186 9.14 -11.00 -9.80
C PHE A 186 10.62 -11.33 -9.60
N THR A 187 11.20 -11.05 -8.41
CA THR A 187 12.59 -11.42 -8.14
C THR A 187 12.76 -12.95 -8.14
N GLN A 188 11.78 -13.70 -7.63
CA GLN A 188 11.85 -15.16 -7.65
C GLN A 188 11.75 -15.76 -9.05
N ALA A 189 10.91 -15.20 -9.93
CA ALA A 189 10.89 -15.64 -11.31
C ALA A 189 12.27 -15.54 -11.97
N LEU A 190 13.01 -14.45 -11.72
CA LEU A 190 14.37 -14.28 -12.24
C LEU A 190 15.39 -15.18 -11.55
N ALA A 191 15.28 -15.39 -10.23
CA ALA A 191 16.17 -16.29 -9.48
C ALA A 191 16.10 -17.74 -9.98
N GLU A 192 14.93 -18.16 -10.48
CA GLU A 192 14.71 -19.47 -11.11
C GLU A 192 15.10 -19.49 -12.61
N GLY A 193 15.69 -18.42 -13.14
CA GLY A 193 16.11 -18.33 -14.54
C GLY A 193 14.96 -18.13 -15.54
N ARG A 194 13.77 -17.76 -15.08
CA ARG A 194 12.60 -17.47 -15.93
C ARG A 194 12.59 -16.00 -16.36
N THR A 195 11.76 -15.66 -17.35
CA THR A 195 11.47 -14.27 -17.74
C THR A 195 10.32 -13.70 -16.91
N LEU A 196 10.14 -12.38 -16.98
CA LEU A 196 9.00 -11.69 -16.37
C LEU A 196 7.68 -11.86 -17.13
N ASP A 197 7.68 -12.59 -18.25
CA ASP A 197 6.51 -12.73 -19.14
C ASP A 197 5.30 -13.27 -18.38
N ALA A 198 5.43 -14.45 -17.77
CA ALA A 198 4.35 -15.12 -17.06
C ALA A 198 3.83 -14.33 -15.84
N PRO A 199 4.67 -13.84 -14.91
CA PRO A 199 4.16 -13.06 -13.78
C PRO A 199 3.53 -11.73 -14.22
N THR A 200 4.06 -11.06 -15.26
CA THR A 200 3.46 -9.82 -15.78
C THR A 200 2.12 -10.09 -16.46
N ALA A 201 1.99 -11.17 -17.24
CA ALA A 201 0.73 -11.56 -17.87
C ALA A 201 -0.36 -11.86 -16.82
N ARG A 202 0.00 -12.57 -15.74
CA ARG A 202 -0.92 -12.82 -14.62
C ARG A 202 -1.32 -11.54 -13.90
N LEU A 203 -0.40 -10.60 -13.69
CA LEU A 203 -0.72 -9.30 -13.09
C LEU A 203 -1.70 -8.49 -13.97
N ILE A 204 -1.49 -8.45 -15.28
CA ILE A 204 -2.42 -7.80 -16.22
C ILE A 204 -3.81 -8.45 -16.14
N GLN A 205 -3.87 -9.79 -16.16
CA GLN A 205 -5.12 -10.52 -16.03
C GLN A 205 -5.80 -10.25 -14.68
N TYR A 206 -5.02 -10.21 -13.60
CA TYR A 206 -5.51 -9.90 -12.27
C TYR A 206 -6.20 -8.55 -12.27
N CYS A 207 -5.55 -7.48 -12.72
CA CYS A 207 -6.11 -6.12 -12.78
C CYS A 207 -7.32 -5.99 -13.73
N TYR A 208 -7.43 -6.85 -14.74
CA TYR A 208 -8.53 -6.83 -15.71
C TYR A 208 -9.78 -7.55 -15.21
N CYS A 209 -9.65 -8.71 -14.55
CA CYS A 209 -10.79 -9.57 -14.23
C CYS A 209 -11.69 -9.04 -13.11
N ALA A 210 -11.19 -8.19 -12.20
CA ALA A 210 -11.93 -7.52 -11.12
C ALA A 210 -13.10 -8.32 -10.48
N PRO A 211 -12.90 -9.58 -10.04
CA PRO A 211 -14.00 -10.45 -9.60
C PRO A 211 -14.72 -9.94 -8.35
N GLU A 212 -14.05 -9.19 -7.49
CA GLU A 212 -14.63 -8.63 -6.26
C GLU A 212 -15.50 -7.38 -6.51
N TYR A 213 -15.45 -6.83 -7.74
CA TYR A 213 -16.23 -5.65 -8.09
C TYR A 213 -17.74 -5.89 -8.05
N GLU A 214 -18.21 -7.07 -8.49
CA GLU A 214 -19.64 -7.40 -8.45
C GLU A 214 -20.16 -7.44 -7.01
N LYS A 215 -19.36 -7.96 -6.06
CA LYS A 215 -19.72 -7.95 -4.64
C LYS A 215 -19.78 -6.54 -4.07
N PHE A 216 -18.84 -5.68 -4.45
CA PHE A 216 -18.84 -4.27 -4.05
C PHE A 216 -20.11 -3.54 -4.48
N ILE A 217 -20.51 -3.66 -5.75
CA ILE A 217 -21.72 -3.03 -6.28
C ILE A 217 -22.98 -3.56 -5.57
N ASN A 218 -23.08 -4.88 -5.43
CA ASN A 218 -24.25 -5.51 -4.81
C ASN A 218 -24.43 -5.13 -3.33
N ASP A 219 -23.33 -4.96 -2.58
CA ASP A 219 -23.41 -4.51 -1.19
C ASP A 219 -23.87 -3.04 -1.08
N GLN A 220 -23.48 -2.15 -2.01
CA GLN A 220 -23.90 -0.73 -2.00
C GLN A 220 -25.42 -0.58 -2.20
N HIS A 221 -26.06 -1.51 -2.91
CA HIS A 221 -27.52 -1.49 -3.12
C HIS A 221 -28.34 -1.80 -1.85
N THR A 222 -27.74 -2.42 -0.82
CA THR A 222 -28.48 -2.84 0.39
C THR A 222 -28.55 -1.77 1.49
N VAL A 223 -27.80 -0.66 1.37
CA VAL A 223 -27.63 0.32 2.46
C VAL A 223 -28.52 1.56 2.31
N SER A 224 -29.21 1.75 1.17
CA SER A 224 -30.06 2.95 0.97
C SER A 224 -31.15 2.78 -0.07
N ASP A 225 -32.39 3.14 0.29
CA ASP A 225 -33.53 3.43 -0.63
C ASP A 225 -33.28 4.71 -1.47
N GLY A 226 -32.10 4.83 -2.06
CA GLY A 226 -31.69 5.94 -2.91
C GLY A 226 -30.85 5.41 -4.07
N GLU A 227 -31.07 5.95 -5.27
CA GLU A 227 -30.38 5.57 -6.50
C GLU A 227 -28.87 5.44 -6.25
N THR A 228 -28.39 4.19 -6.29
CA THR A 228 -26.96 3.92 -6.25
C THR A 228 -26.38 4.47 -7.55
N ASP A 229 -25.42 5.38 -7.48
CA ASP A 229 -24.72 5.88 -8.66
C ASP A 229 -23.75 4.81 -9.19
N VAL A 230 -24.33 3.77 -9.79
CA VAL A 230 -23.63 2.66 -10.45
C VAL A 230 -22.65 3.19 -11.50
N THR A 231 -22.98 4.32 -12.12
CA THR A 231 -22.14 4.99 -13.12
C THR A 231 -20.80 5.41 -12.52
N SER A 232 -20.79 6.08 -11.37
CA SER A 232 -19.56 6.53 -10.71
C SER A 232 -18.67 5.37 -10.28
N ALA A 233 -19.26 4.29 -9.74
CA ALA A 233 -18.49 3.11 -9.33
C ALA A 233 -17.86 2.38 -10.53
N GLU A 234 -18.56 2.32 -11.66
CA GLU A 234 -18.05 1.75 -12.92
C GLU A 234 -16.92 2.60 -13.50
N TYR A 235 -17.04 3.93 -13.45
CA TYR A 235 -15.94 4.83 -13.82
C TYR A 235 -14.70 4.61 -12.98
N VAL A 236 -14.83 4.49 -11.65
CA VAL A 236 -13.68 4.22 -10.77
C VAL A 236 -13.01 2.90 -11.14
N ARG A 237 -13.80 1.84 -11.39
CA ARG A 237 -13.26 0.55 -11.83
C ARG A 237 -12.45 0.67 -13.12
N VAL A 238 -13.04 1.27 -14.15
CA VAL A 238 -12.39 1.42 -15.46
C VAL A 238 -11.12 2.27 -15.34
N LEU A 239 -11.16 3.36 -14.58
CA LEU A 239 -9.99 4.20 -14.34
C LEU A 239 -8.88 3.43 -13.63
N MET A 240 -9.20 2.72 -12.55
CA MET A 240 -8.23 1.91 -11.81
C MET A 240 -7.57 0.87 -12.71
N MET A 241 -8.36 0.13 -13.50
CA MET A 241 -7.84 -0.83 -14.48
C MET A 241 -6.91 -0.16 -15.50
N MET A 242 -7.32 0.98 -16.06
CA MET A 242 -6.51 1.73 -17.02
C MET A 242 -5.18 2.20 -16.43
N PHE A 243 -5.20 2.77 -15.23
CA PHE A 243 -3.99 3.22 -14.55
C PHE A 243 -3.06 2.07 -14.20
N SER A 244 -3.60 0.94 -13.69
CA SER A 244 -2.81 -0.26 -13.43
C SER A 244 -2.09 -0.77 -14.67
N VAL A 245 -2.79 -0.88 -15.81
CA VAL A 245 -2.17 -1.31 -17.07
C VAL A 245 -1.07 -0.34 -17.52
N LEU A 246 -1.29 0.97 -17.38
CA LEU A 246 -0.27 1.97 -17.74
C LEU A 246 0.98 1.87 -16.86
N LEU A 247 0.82 1.66 -15.55
CA LEU A 247 1.94 1.46 -14.62
C LEU A 247 2.74 0.20 -14.96
N ILE A 248 2.04 -0.90 -15.28
CA ILE A 248 2.67 -2.16 -15.70
C ILE A 248 3.45 -1.98 -17.02
N LEU A 249 2.86 -1.30 -18.01
CA LEU A 249 3.53 -1.04 -19.29
C LEU A 249 4.78 -0.17 -19.11
N GLU A 250 4.70 0.84 -18.24
CA GLU A 250 5.84 1.69 -17.91
C GLU A 250 6.97 0.89 -17.24
N ALA A 251 6.63 0.04 -16.26
CA ALA A 251 7.58 -0.83 -15.60
C ALA A 251 8.23 -1.81 -16.60
N ALA A 252 7.42 -2.45 -17.44
CA ALA A 252 7.88 -3.36 -18.48
C ALA A 252 8.86 -2.69 -19.46
N ASN A 253 8.66 -1.41 -19.77
CA ASN A 253 9.59 -0.64 -20.58
C ASN A 253 10.96 -0.46 -19.91
N ARG A 254 10.98 -0.09 -18.62
CA ARG A 254 12.22 0.05 -17.82
C ARG A 254 12.95 -1.29 -17.61
N LEU A 255 12.22 -2.38 -17.72
CA LEU A 255 12.65 -3.75 -17.44
C LEU A 255 12.79 -4.63 -18.70
N ARG A 256 12.79 -4.03 -19.90
CA ARG A 256 12.83 -4.72 -21.20
C ARG A 256 13.77 -5.93 -21.28
N ARG A 257 14.95 -5.86 -20.67
CA ARG A 257 15.98 -6.92 -20.69
C ARG A 257 15.56 -8.23 -20.00
N TYR A 258 14.55 -8.18 -19.13
CA TYR A 258 14.05 -9.32 -18.35
C TYR A 258 12.85 -10.02 -18.99
N TYR A 259 12.39 -9.53 -20.14
CA TYR A 259 11.29 -10.10 -20.92
C TYR A 259 11.81 -10.84 -22.15
N SER A 260 11.04 -11.83 -22.63
CA SER A 260 11.31 -12.38 -23.95
C SER A 260 11.04 -11.34 -25.04
N LYS A 261 11.75 -11.46 -26.17
CA LYS A 261 11.53 -10.58 -27.33
C LYS A 261 10.11 -10.71 -27.90
N GLY A 262 9.46 -11.86 -27.75
CA GLY A 262 8.11 -12.10 -28.25
C GLY A 262 7.09 -11.36 -27.40
N PHE A 263 7.10 -11.64 -26.09
CA PHE A 263 6.17 -11.04 -25.14
C PHE A 263 6.32 -9.51 -25.04
N TYR A 264 7.55 -8.98 -25.01
CA TYR A 264 7.75 -7.53 -24.99
C TYR A 264 7.19 -6.83 -26.26
N ARG A 265 7.26 -7.49 -27.43
CA ARG A 265 6.67 -6.95 -28.66
C ARG A 265 5.14 -6.91 -28.58
N GLU A 266 4.54 -7.95 -27.99
CA GLU A 266 3.10 -8.00 -27.74
C GLU A 266 2.67 -6.90 -26.77
N LEU A 267 3.30 -6.79 -25.60
CA LEU A 267 3.06 -5.70 -24.65
C LEU A 267 3.22 -4.30 -25.29
N SER A 268 4.24 -4.13 -26.13
CA SER A 268 4.47 -2.86 -26.84
C SER A 268 3.37 -2.51 -27.83
N SER A 269 2.69 -3.50 -28.40
CA SER A 269 1.59 -3.28 -29.34
C SER A 269 0.31 -2.84 -28.64
N LEU A 270 0.16 -3.17 -27.34
CA LEU A 270 -0.97 -2.76 -26.51
C LEU A 270 -0.83 -1.31 -26.01
N SER A 271 0.38 -0.75 -26.04
CA SER A 271 0.62 0.63 -25.61
C SER A 271 0.15 1.62 -26.68
N PRO A 272 -0.74 2.58 -26.35
CA PRO A 272 -1.15 3.64 -27.28
C PRO A 272 0.00 4.62 -27.58
N LEU A 273 1.09 4.57 -26.80
CA LEU A 273 2.29 5.37 -26.98
C LEU A 273 3.49 4.48 -27.32
N ARG A 274 4.39 4.94 -28.20
CA ARG A 274 5.63 4.22 -28.47
C ARG A 274 6.51 4.20 -27.23
N PHE A 275 6.97 3.02 -26.80
CA PHE A 275 7.81 2.80 -25.60
C PHE A 275 9.05 3.71 -25.50
N HIS A 276 9.56 4.25 -26.61
CA HIS A 276 10.66 5.22 -26.61
C HIS A 276 10.34 6.56 -25.91
N HIS A 277 9.06 6.88 -25.71
CA HIS A 277 8.60 8.16 -25.15
C HIS A 277 7.75 8.00 -23.88
N LEU A 278 7.59 6.79 -23.34
CA LEU A 278 6.87 6.58 -22.09
C LEU A 278 7.72 7.08 -20.90
N ARG A 279 7.48 8.34 -20.50
CA ARG A 279 7.69 8.80 -19.13
C ARG A 279 6.32 9.01 -18.51
N LEU A 280 6.07 8.41 -17.34
CA LEU A 280 4.82 8.53 -16.56
C LEU A 280 4.30 9.98 -16.50
N ALA A 281 5.18 10.95 -16.26
CA ALA A 281 4.86 12.37 -16.23
C ALA A 281 4.23 12.95 -17.52
N HIS A 282 4.43 12.34 -18.69
CA HIS A 282 3.80 12.76 -19.95
C HIS A 282 2.40 12.16 -20.11
N ILE A 283 2.19 10.96 -19.61
CA ILE A 283 0.90 10.26 -19.65
C ILE A 283 -0.05 10.87 -18.63
N GLU A 284 0.42 11.09 -17.40
CA GLU A 284 -0.33 11.79 -16.35
C GLU A 284 -0.81 13.16 -16.82
N LYS A 285 0.05 13.97 -17.46
CA LYS A 285 -0.37 15.26 -18.04
C LYS A 285 -1.41 15.12 -19.14
N THR A 286 -1.34 14.07 -19.94
CA THR A 286 -2.29 13.84 -21.05
C THR A 286 -3.64 13.37 -20.51
N ILE A 287 -3.64 12.43 -19.57
CA ILE A 287 -4.84 11.95 -18.89
C ILE A 287 -5.47 13.06 -18.06
N TRP A 288 -4.69 13.82 -17.30
CA TRP A 288 -5.16 14.97 -16.53
C TRP A 288 -5.84 16.02 -17.42
N ARG A 289 -5.31 16.30 -18.61
CA ARG A 289 -5.98 17.19 -19.58
C ARG A 289 -7.31 16.62 -20.09
N ILE A 290 -7.39 15.31 -20.33
CA ILE A 290 -8.62 14.65 -20.79
C ILE A 290 -9.67 14.69 -19.68
N VAL A 291 -9.29 14.33 -18.45
CA VAL A 291 -10.15 14.38 -17.26
C VAL A 291 -10.59 15.80 -16.98
N GLN A 292 -9.69 16.79 -17.02
CA GLN A 292 -10.06 18.19 -16.83
C GLN A 292 -11.11 18.68 -17.84
N LYS A 293 -10.96 18.27 -19.09
CA LYS A 293 -11.84 18.68 -20.18
C LYS A 293 -13.22 18.01 -20.12
N GLN A 294 -13.33 16.85 -19.49
CA GLN A 294 -14.61 16.15 -19.31
C GLN A 294 -15.32 16.49 -17.99
N TRP A 295 -14.57 16.83 -16.93
CA TRP A 295 -15.16 17.10 -15.59
C TRP A 295 -15.22 18.57 -15.19
N PHE A 296 -14.36 19.43 -15.74
CA PHE A 296 -14.33 20.86 -15.41
C PHE A 296 -14.54 21.76 -16.63
N GLY A 297 -14.92 21.19 -17.77
CA GLY A 297 -15.21 21.87 -19.03
C GLY A 297 -16.69 21.89 -19.36
#